data_AF-A0A7C3ILD1-F1
#
_entry.id   AF-A0A7C3ILD1-F1
#
_cell.length_a   1.000
_cell.length_b   1.000
_cell.length_c   1.000
_cell.angle_alpha   90.00
_cell.angle_beta   90.00
_cell.angle_gamma   90.00
#
_symmetry.space_group_name_H-M   'P 1'
#
loop_
_entity.id
_entity.type
_entity.pdbx_description
1 polymer ?
#
loop_
_entity_poly.entity_id
_entity_poly.type
_entity_poly.pdbx_seq_one_letter_code
_entity_poly.pdbx_strand_id
1 'polypeptide(L)'
;MAKDVAKRKRVMGRSIRLGHCVCDPRKPCPCDTLKQYDVCTCAGERLADAPAAARIDPATIRLTQHVRHAGCASKINAEDLRRVLAGLPETHDPRLLVGTATADDAGVFQLTDQVALVQTVDVFTPCVDDPYLFGRIAAANSVSDVYAMGGRPLTALSIVGFPIESLPHEVMQRMLRGGLDQLREAGTLIVGGHSINDEEIKFGFAVTGVVEPAKMVTNAGAQPGDLLVLTKPLGTGIVALAAQLGRASPRALEGAARSMAALNRLASELMVELGAHACTDVTGFGLVGHLCNIVRESGVTAEVWWDALPLLPDVWDYAAAGILSGAAERNRSFAGAAFHAEGVPEEALSVICDAQTSGGLLVALAPEAAHEYVERLHAAGVAEAAIVGALLEKSGGRILVTQREGSRMAEKSVAREAAAVSGPAESAAPAAKACCAGGPTAAPTSAAEAHEAFLGAAFAPGAIDAVTKELITISLAVLSRCEPCIRYHVPQALKMGITREEIDEVAWMAIAMGGAPVMMFWNQEANRIPQE
;
A
#
# COMPACT_ATOMS: atom_id res chain seq x y z
N MET A 1 -25.37 -25.51 -0.74
CA MET A 1 -26.57 -25.74 -1.60
C MET A 1 -26.28 -26.87 -2.58
N ALA A 2 -27.25 -27.70 -2.98
CA ALA A 2 -27.01 -28.72 -4.02
C ALA A 2 -26.79 -28.04 -5.38
N LYS A 3 -25.78 -28.46 -6.15
CA LYS A 3 -25.45 -27.84 -7.45
C LYS A 3 -26.60 -28.00 -8.44
N ASP A 4 -27.11 -26.89 -8.98
CA ASP A 4 -28.11 -26.91 -10.05
C ASP A 4 -27.42 -27.18 -11.40
N VAL A 5 -27.24 -28.47 -11.68
CA VAL A 5 -26.56 -28.96 -12.89
C VAL A 5 -27.26 -28.49 -14.17
N ALA A 6 -28.59 -28.33 -14.16
CA ALA A 6 -29.35 -27.90 -15.33
C ALA A 6 -29.09 -26.42 -15.64
N LYS A 7 -29.10 -25.56 -14.61
CA LYS A 7 -28.72 -24.14 -14.74
C LYS A 7 -27.28 -24.00 -15.19
N ARG A 8 -26.35 -24.75 -14.58
CA ARG A 8 -24.93 -24.74 -14.96
C ARG A 8 -24.74 -25.09 -16.43
N LYS A 9 -25.32 -26.21 -16.91
CA LYS A 9 -25.25 -26.61 -18.33
C LYS A 9 -25.78 -25.53 -19.27
N ARG A 10 -26.92 -24.91 -18.94
CA ARG A 10 -27.52 -23.83 -19.74
C ARG A 10 -26.60 -22.61 -19.83
N VAL A 11 -26.03 -22.17 -18.70
CA VAL A 11 -25.17 -20.99 -18.62
C VAL A 11 -23.83 -21.24 -19.32
N MET A 12 -23.19 -22.37 -19.03
CA MET A 12 -21.93 -22.76 -19.68
C MET A 12 -22.11 -22.96 -21.18
N GLY A 13 -23.21 -23.58 -21.62
CA GLY A 13 -23.49 -23.73 -23.05
C GLY A 13 -23.62 -22.39 -23.76
N ARG A 14 -24.17 -21.36 -23.10
CA ARG A 14 -24.20 -20.00 -23.64
C ARG A 14 -22.79 -19.39 -23.70
N SER A 15 -21.99 -19.51 -22.63
CA SER A 15 -20.61 -19.01 -22.59
C SER A 15 -19.73 -19.64 -23.66
N ILE A 16 -19.80 -20.96 -23.84
CA ILE A 16 -19.06 -21.70 -24.87
C ILE A 16 -19.44 -21.20 -26.27
N ARG A 17 -20.74 -20.99 -26.55
CA ARG A 17 -21.18 -20.44 -27.84
C ARG A 17 -20.68 -19.02 -28.11
N LEU A 18 -20.51 -18.21 -27.07
CA LEU A 18 -19.99 -16.84 -27.18
C LEU A 18 -18.45 -16.78 -27.24
N GLY A 19 -17.76 -17.89 -26.92
CA GLY A 19 -16.29 -17.95 -26.87
C GLY A 19 -15.66 -17.38 -25.60
N HIS A 20 -16.46 -16.95 -24.61
CA HIS A 20 -15.97 -16.35 -23.36
C HIS A 20 -16.90 -16.61 -22.16
N CYS A 21 -16.41 -16.41 -20.93
CA CYS A 21 -17.26 -16.45 -19.74
C CYS A 21 -18.33 -15.35 -19.82
N VAL A 22 -19.57 -15.67 -19.42
CA VAL A 22 -20.62 -14.64 -19.32
C VAL A 22 -20.45 -13.76 -18.08
N CYS A 23 -19.65 -14.21 -17.12
CA CYS A 23 -19.26 -13.49 -15.92
C CYS A 23 -18.14 -12.48 -16.17
N ASP A 24 -17.19 -12.86 -17.01
CA ASP A 24 -15.97 -12.12 -17.30
C ASP A 24 -15.61 -12.35 -18.78
N PRO A 25 -15.97 -11.42 -19.67
CA PRO A 25 -15.68 -11.54 -21.09
C PRO A 25 -14.18 -11.67 -21.42
N ARG A 26 -13.27 -11.38 -20.47
CA ARG A 26 -11.82 -11.53 -20.64
C ARG A 26 -11.34 -12.96 -20.42
N LYS A 27 -12.18 -13.85 -19.85
CA LYS A 27 -11.82 -15.23 -19.50
C LYS A 27 -12.54 -16.25 -20.38
N PRO A 28 -11.93 -17.42 -20.67
CA PRO A 28 -12.60 -18.49 -21.40
C PRO A 28 -13.62 -19.22 -20.51
N CYS A 29 -14.50 -20.00 -21.13
CA CYS A 29 -15.35 -20.99 -20.45
C CYS A 29 -14.95 -22.41 -20.89
N PRO A 30 -14.65 -23.34 -19.97
CA PRO A 30 -14.65 -23.19 -18.51
C PRO A 30 -13.53 -22.28 -18.01
N CYS A 31 -13.85 -21.42 -17.04
CA CYS A 31 -12.90 -20.53 -16.38
C CYS A 31 -12.09 -21.28 -15.31
N ASP A 32 -11.00 -20.68 -14.82
CA ASP A 32 -10.12 -21.33 -13.83
C ASP A 32 -10.82 -21.58 -12.50
N THR A 33 -11.71 -20.69 -12.07
CA THR A 33 -12.55 -20.91 -10.87
C THR A 33 -13.37 -22.20 -10.97
N LEU A 34 -13.97 -22.45 -12.14
CA LEU A 34 -14.73 -23.67 -12.36
C LEU A 34 -13.83 -24.90 -12.41
N LYS A 35 -12.66 -24.80 -13.06
CA LYS A 35 -11.71 -25.92 -13.15
C LYS A 35 -11.13 -26.29 -11.78
N GLN A 36 -10.77 -25.30 -10.98
CA GLN A 36 -10.05 -25.48 -9.73
C GLN A 36 -10.97 -25.86 -8.58
N TYR A 37 -12.15 -25.25 -8.49
CA TYR A 37 -13.03 -25.39 -7.31
C TYR A 37 -14.33 -26.14 -7.63
N ASP A 38 -14.56 -26.49 -8.89
CA ASP A 38 -15.84 -27.03 -9.37
C ASP A 38 -17.01 -26.09 -8.98
N VAL A 39 -16.82 -24.78 -9.11
CA VAL A 39 -17.81 -23.73 -8.81
C VAL A 39 -18.07 -22.86 -10.05
N CYS A 40 -19.32 -22.74 -10.46
CA CYS A 40 -19.76 -21.89 -11.57
C CYS A 40 -20.45 -20.63 -11.03
N THR A 41 -19.68 -19.56 -10.81
CA THR A 41 -20.22 -18.28 -10.31
C THR A 41 -21.27 -17.68 -11.26
N CYS A 42 -21.13 -17.90 -12.58
CA CYS A 42 -22.13 -17.56 -13.59
C CYS A 42 -23.50 -18.22 -13.35
N ALA A 43 -23.50 -19.41 -12.77
CA ALA A 43 -24.71 -20.15 -12.43
C ALA A 43 -25.25 -19.76 -11.04
N GLY A 44 -24.64 -18.78 -10.37
CA GLY A 44 -25.01 -18.32 -9.03
C GLY A 44 -24.48 -19.21 -7.91
N GLU A 45 -23.50 -20.08 -8.21
CA GLU A 45 -22.84 -20.89 -7.20
C GLU A 45 -21.72 -20.09 -6.51
N ARG A 46 -21.42 -20.41 -5.26
CA ARG A 46 -20.45 -19.68 -4.42
C ARG A 46 -19.26 -20.55 -4.06
N LEU A 47 -18.09 -19.95 -3.84
CA LEU A 47 -16.93 -20.69 -3.30
C LEU A 47 -17.18 -21.25 -1.90
N ALA A 48 -18.08 -20.64 -1.12
CA ALA A 48 -18.57 -21.21 0.13
C ALA A 48 -19.26 -22.59 -0.04
N ASP A 49 -19.82 -22.88 -1.22
CA ASP A 49 -20.41 -24.18 -1.58
C ASP A 49 -19.38 -25.18 -2.13
N ALA A 50 -18.10 -24.79 -2.26
CA ALA A 50 -17.02 -25.67 -2.68
C ALA A 50 -16.81 -26.83 -1.67
N PRO A 51 -16.14 -27.93 -2.09
CA PRO A 51 -15.76 -29.01 -1.17
C PRO A 51 -15.03 -28.46 0.06
N ALA A 52 -15.18 -29.10 1.22
CA ALA A 52 -14.64 -28.60 2.49
C ALA A 52 -13.13 -28.25 2.43
N ALA A 53 -12.35 -29.00 1.67
CA ALA A 53 -10.91 -28.75 1.45
C ALA A 53 -10.59 -27.44 0.70
N ALA A 54 -11.56 -26.80 0.06
CA ALA A 54 -11.42 -25.56 -0.69
C ALA A 54 -12.13 -24.37 0.00
N ARG A 55 -12.73 -24.56 1.17
CA ARG A 55 -13.42 -23.50 1.91
C ARG A 55 -12.41 -22.68 2.70
N ILE A 56 -12.51 -21.36 2.59
CA ILE A 56 -11.75 -20.43 3.42
C ILE A 56 -12.46 -20.32 4.76
N ASP A 57 -11.76 -20.64 5.85
CA ASP A 57 -12.27 -20.42 7.21
C ASP A 57 -12.14 -18.93 7.58
N PRO A 58 -13.26 -18.23 7.86
CA PRO A 58 -13.23 -16.83 8.30
C PRO A 58 -12.41 -16.59 9.57
N ALA A 59 -12.18 -17.61 10.39
CA ALA A 59 -11.36 -17.52 11.61
C ALA A 59 -9.85 -17.55 11.33
N THR A 60 -9.41 -18.09 10.19
CA THR A 60 -7.97 -18.22 9.86
C THR A 60 -7.56 -17.37 8.65
N ILE A 61 -8.48 -16.59 8.07
CA ILE A 61 -8.18 -15.72 6.94
C ILE A 61 -7.18 -14.62 7.34
N ARG A 62 -6.21 -14.34 6.46
CA ARG A 62 -5.25 -13.26 6.61
C ARG A 62 -5.46 -12.23 5.51
N LEU A 63 -6.16 -11.14 5.83
CA LEU A 63 -6.58 -10.16 4.80
C LEU A 63 -5.41 -9.55 4.01
N THR A 64 -4.24 -9.39 4.63
CA THR A 64 -3.06 -8.80 3.96
C THR A 64 -2.50 -9.66 2.84
N GLN A 65 -2.86 -10.96 2.79
CA GLN A 65 -2.50 -11.90 1.72
C GLN A 65 -3.41 -11.79 0.49
N HIS A 66 -4.51 -11.04 0.60
CA HIS A 66 -5.51 -10.87 -0.46
C HIS A 66 -5.39 -9.52 -1.20
N VAL A 67 -4.32 -8.77 -0.96
CA VAL A 67 -4.08 -7.47 -1.60
C VAL A 67 -2.63 -7.29 -2.01
N ARG A 68 -2.40 -6.56 -3.11
CA ARG A 68 -1.06 -6.26 -3.62
C ARG A 68 -0.29 -5.26 -2.77
N HIS A 69 -0.98 -4.21 -2.33
CA HIS A 69 -0.43 -3.15 -1.47
C HIS A 69 -1.28 -3.07 -0.21
N ALA A 70 -0.68 -3.00 0.97
CA ALA A 70 -1.39 -2.95 2.24
C ALA A 70 -1.61 -1.50 2.70
N GLY A 71 -2.79 -1.20 3.26
CA GLY A 71 -3.06 0.10 3.88
C GLY A 71 -2.98 1.28 2.90
N CYS A 72 -2.58 2.43 3.40
CA CYS A 72 -2.47 3.65 2.60
C CYS A 72 -1.38 3.58 1.49
N ALA A 73 -0.53 2.55 1.47
CA ALA A 73 0.38 2.32 0.36
C ALA A 73 -0.34 1.98 -0.96
N SER A 74 -1.66 1.68 -0.92
CA SER A 74 -2.50 1.46 -2.10
C SER A 74 -2.95 2.76 -2.80
N LYS A 75 -2.71 3.94 -2.22
CA LYS A 75 -3.09 5.23 -2.82
C LYS A 75 -2.30 5.49 -4.11
N ILE A 76 -2.93 6.19 -5.06
CA ILE A 76 -2.22 6.77 -6.21
C ILE A 76 -1.18 7.74 -5.65
N ASN A 77 0.03 7.73 -6.21
CA ASN A 77 1.10 8.61 -5.73
C ASN A 77 0.75 10.09 -5.99
N ALA A 78 1.27 10.97 -5.14
CA ALA A 78 0.96 12.39 -5.17
C ALA A 78 1.30 13.07 -6.51
N GLU A 79 2.40 12.65 -7.16
CA GLU A 79 2.81 13.23 -8.45
C GLU A 79 1.81 12.92 -9.57
N ASP A 80 1.42 11.66 -9.73
CA ASP A 80 0.44 11.24 -10.74
C ASP A 80 -0.92 11.88 -10.47
N LEU A 81 -1.38 11.90 -9.21
CA LEU A 81 -2.64 12.53 -8.85
C LEU A 81 -2.63 14.02 -9.19
N ARG A 82 -1.56 14.74 -8.85
CA ARG A 82 -1.41 16.17 -9.17
C ARG A 82 -1.43 16.43 -10.67
N ARG A 83 -0.77 15.58 -11.47
CA ARG A 83 -0.77 15.68 -12.94
C ARG A 83 -2.17 15.49 -13.53
N VAL A 84 -2.94 14.52 -13.03
CA VAL A 84 -4.31 14.27 -13.49
C VAL A 84 -5.24 15.43 -13.12
N LEU A 85 -5.16 15.91 -11.87
CA LEU A 85 -6.03 16.99 -11.39
C LEU A 85 -5.74 18.34 -12.06
N ALA A 86 -4.49 18.61 -12.42
CA ALA A 86 -4.11 19.84 -13.13
C ALA A 86 -4.76 19.99 -14.53
N GLY A 87 -5.29 18.91 -15.10
CA GLY A 87 -6.01 18.93 -16.37
C GLY A 87 -7.51 19.24 -16.25
N LEU A 88 -8.05 19.35 -15.03
CA LEU A 88 -9.48 19.58 -14.78
C LEU A 88 -9.79 21.07 -14.59
N PRO A 89 -10.99 21.54 -14.99
CA PRO A 89 -11.39 22.92 -14.77
C PRO A 89 -11.58 23.22 -13.29
N GLU A 90 -11.10 24.38 -12.85
CA GLU A 90 -11.35 24.87 -11.50
C GLU A 90 -12.81 25.30 -11.34
N THR A 91 -13.38 25.01 -10.18
CA THR A 91 -14.71 25.47 -9.78
C THR A 91 -14.55 26.52 -8.70
N HIS A 92 -15.16 27.69 -8.91
CA HIS A 92 -15.14 28.77 -7.92
C HIS A 92 -16.55 29.02 -7.39
N ASP A 93 -16.71 28.89 -6.07
CA ASP A 93 -17.88 29.32 -5.32
C ASP A 93 -17.36 29.99 -4.05
N PRO A 94 -17.78 31.22 -3.69
CA PRO A 94 -17.32 31.89 -2.47
C PRO A 94 -17.59 31.11 -1.18
N ARG A 95 -18.53 30.17 -1.19
CA ARG A 95 -18.82 29.29 -0.05
C ARG A 95 -17.84 28.13 0.06
N LEU A 96 -17.06 27.83 -0.97
CA LEU A 96 -16.01 26.80 -0.91
C LEU A 96 -14.79 27.39 -0.23
N LEU A 97 -14.67 27.16 1.09
CA LEU A 97 -13.57 27.69 1.91
C LEU A 97 -12.26 26.94 1.65
N VAL A 98 -12.37 25.62 1.47
CA VAL A 98 -11.24 24.72 1.18
C VAL A 98 -11.70 23.77 0.08
N GLY A 99 -10.93 23.72 -1.01
CA GLY A 99 -11.29 22.97 -2.21
C GLY A 99 -10.11 22.20 -2.79
N THR A 100 -10.27 21.69 -4.00
CA THR A 100 -9.22 20.90 -4.69
C THR A 100 -7.96 21.70 -5.01
N ALA A 101 -8.05 23.04 -5.01
CA ALA A 101 -6.91 23.92 -5.30
C ALA A 101 -5.90 24.01 -4.14
N THR A 102 -6.35 23.86 -2.89
CA THR A 102 -5.54 24.11 -1.68
C THR A 102 -4.89 22.85 -1.10
N ALA A 103 -5.08 21.68 -1.73
CA ALA A 103 -4.47 20.39 -1.35
C ALA A 103 -4.54 20.08 0.17
N ASP A 104 -5.67 20.44 0.79
CA ASP A 104 -5.94 20.19 2.20
C ASP A 104 -6.60 18.82 2.40
N ASP A 105 -6.74 18.40 3.66
CA ASP A 105 -7.19 17.05 4.01
C ASP A 105 -8.68 16.79 3.71
N ALA A 106 -9.50 17.84 3.72
CA ALA A 106 -10.93 17.75 3.42
C ALA A 106 -11.47 18.96 2.67
N GLY A 107 -12.56 18.75 1.92
CA GLY A 107 -13.33 19.84 1.31
C GLY A 107 -14.18 20.54 2.36
N VAL A 108 -14.13 21.87 2.41
CA VAL A 108 -14.91 22.67 3.37
C VAL A 108 -15.85 23.63 2.64
N PHE A 109 -17.15 23.47 2.89
CA PHE A 109 -18.19 24.25 2.25
C PHE A 109 -19.05 24.99 3.29
N GLN A 110 -19.03 26.31 3.25
CA GLN A 110 -19.75 27.18 4.16
C GLN A 110 -21.27 27.11 3.93
N LEU A 111 -22.03 26.77 4.98
CA LEU A 111 -23.49 26.79 4.97
C LEU A 111 -24.03 28.10 5.54
N THR A 112 -23.40 28.60 6.60
CA THR A 112 -23.70 29.85 7.30
C THR A 112 -22.40 30.45 7.85
N ASP A 113 -22.46 31.64 8.43
CA ASP A 113 -21.28 32.27 9.07
C ASP A 113 -20.71 31.45 10.23
N GLN A 114 -21.53 30.61 10.88
CA GLN A 114 -21.13 29.81 12.05
C GLN A 114 -20.93 28.33 11.74
N VAL A 115 -21.32 27.86 10.55
CA VAL A 115 -21.31 26.43 10.22
C VAL A 115 -20.80 26.23 8.80
N ALA A 116 -19.72 25.47 8.67
CA ALA A 116 -19.26 24.88 7.42
C ALA A 116 -19.32 23.36 7.48
N LEU A 117 -19.64 22.75 6.34
CA LEU A 117 -19.60 21.32 6.10
C LEU A 117 -18.15 20.91 5.84
N VAL A 118 -17.69 19.83 6.47
CA VAL A 118 -16.42 19.19 6.15
C VAL A 118 -16.73 17.85 5.48
N GLN A 119 -16.21 17.64 4.27
CA GLN A 119 -16.43 16.42 3.51
C GLN A 119 -15.11 15.76 3.14
N THR A 120 -14.99 14.49 3.48
CA THR A 120 -13.86 13.66 3.07
C THR A 120 -14.35 12.27 2.65
N VAL A 121 -13.52 11.56 1.90
CA VAL A 121 -13.69 10.16 1.58
C VAL A 121 -12.33 9.49 1.55
N ASP A 122 -12.20 8.38 2.27
CA ASP A 122 -10.97 7.61 2.26
C ASP A 122 -11.27 6.12 2.21
N VAL A 123 -10.63 5.41 1.27
CA VAL A 123 -10.81 3.98 0.99
C VAL A 123 -9.46 3.37 0.66
N PHE A 124 -9.14 2.26 1.31
CA PHE A 124 -7.88 1.57 1.11
C PHE A 124 -8.02 0.05 1.31
N THR A 125 -6.94 -0.66 1.03
CA THR A 125 -6.83 -2.12 1.16
C THR A 125 -6.46 -2.53 2.59
N PRO A 126 -6.72 -3.78 3.02
CA PRO A 126 -6.35 -4.26 4.35
C PRO A 126 -4.88 -4.02 4.72
N CYS A 127 -4.67 -3.34 5.86
CA CYS A 127 -3.36 -3.13 6.48
C CYS A 127 -3.04 -4.13 7.60
N VAL A 128 -4.04 -4.90 8.03
CA VAL A 128 -3.96 -5.92 9.08
C VAL A 128 -4.76 -7.13 8.68
N ASP A 129 -4.45 -8.28 9.28
CA ASP A 129 -5.09 -9.55 8.94
C ASP A 129 -6.47 -9.72 9.54
N ASP A 130 -6.73 -9.15 10.72
CA ASP A 130 -8.01 -9.29 11.39
C ASP A 130 -9.07 -8.38 10.74
N PRO A 131 -10.19 -8.95 10.24
CA PRO A 131 -11.21 -8.16 9.55
C PRO A 131 -11.89 -7.12 10.42
N TYR A 132 -12.12 -7.42 11.70
CA TYR A 132 -12.75 -6.47 12.62
C TYR A 132 -11.84 -5.28 12.91
N LEU A 133 -10.57 -5.55 13.21
CA LEU A 133 -9.55 -4.52 13.40
C LEU A 133 -9.36 -3.68 12.14
N PHE A 134 -9.30 -4.29 10.96
CA PHE A 134 -9.22 -3.53 9.70
C PHE A 134 -10.42 -2.58 9.55
N GLY A 135 -11.62 -3.06 9.89
CA GLY A 135 -12.81 -2.22 9.92
C GLY A 135 -12.67 -1.00 10.83
N ARG A 136 -12.14 -1.20 12.05
CA ARG A 136 -11.87 -0.11 12.99
C ARG A 136 -10.86 0.90 12.45
N ILE A 137 -9.76 0.42 11.88
CA ILE A 137 -8.70 1.26 11.31
C ILE A 137 -9.24 2.07 10.12
N ALA A 138 -10.01 1.44 9.23
CA ALA A 138 -10.63 2.13 8.10
C ALA A 138 -11.54 3.27 8.56
N ALA A 139 -12.37 3.05 9.58
CA ALA A 139 -13.21 4.09 10.15
C ALA A 139 -12.39 5.19 10.84
N ALA A 140 -11.34 4.85 11.60
CA ALA A 140 -10.48 5.81 12.27
C ALA A 140 -9.76 6.73 11.28
N ASN A 141 -9.24 6.15 10.19
CA ASN A 141 -8.63 6.89 9.10
C ASN A 141 -9.64 7.79 8.40
N SER A 142 -10.82 7.29 8.02
CA SER A 142 -11.81 8.09 7.27
C SER A 142 -12.37 9.29 8.05
N VAL A 143 -12.37 9.27 9.39
CA VAL A 143 -12.75 10.44 10.20
C VAL A 143 -11.58 11.37 10.51
N SER A 144 -10.35 10.96 10.20
CA SER A 144 -9.13 11.67 10.56
C SER A 144 -9.02 13.04 9.89
N ASP A 145 -9.35 13.14 8.59
CA ASP A 145 -9.31 14.42 7.88
C ASP A 145 -10.29 15.43 8.49
N VAL A 146 -11.45 14.99 8.99
CA VAL A 146 -12.39 15.88 9.69
C VAL A 146 -11.76 16.43 10.97
N TYR A 147 -11.03 15.60 11.70
CA TYR A 147 -10.29 16.01 12.89
C TYR A 147 -9.10 16.92 12.55
N ALA A 148 -8.40 16.70 11.43
CA ALA A 148 -7.31 17.56 10.98
C ALA A 148 -7.79 19.01 10.70
N MET A 149 -9.03 19.17 10.23
CA MET A 149 -9.65 20.49 10.03
C MET A 149 -10.15 21.17 11.34
N GLY A 150 -10.01 20.51 12.50
CA GLY A 150 -10.64 20.94 13.75
C GLY A 150 -12.16 20.72 13.78
N GLY A 151 -12.67 19.88 12.88
CA GLY A 151 -14.09 19.59 12.72
C GLY A 151 -14.58 18.44 13.58
N ARG A 152 -15.91 18.31 13.66
CA ARG A 152 -16.59 17.20 14.32
C ARG A 152 -17.32 16.33 13.30
N PRO A 153 -17.01 15.03 13.17
CA PRO A 153 -17.71 14.14 12.27
C PRO A 153 -19.16 13.90 12.75
N LEU A 154 -20.11 13.77 11.81
CA LEU A 154 -21.54 13.61 12.10
C LEU A 154 -22.09 12.31 11.51
N THR A 155 -21.89 12.13 10.21
CA THR A 155 -22.43 10.99 9.47
C THR A 155 -21.39 10.37 8.56
N ALA A 156 -21.56 9.08 8.27
CA ALA A 156 -20.69 8.34 7.35
C ALA A 156 -21.50 7.45 6.40
N LEU A 157 -20.96 7.25 5.19
CA LEU A 157 -21.43 6.28 4.21
C LEU A 157 -20.31 5.26 3.97
N SER A 158 -20.58 3.96 4.14
CA SER A 158 -19.57 2.93 3.87
C SER A 158 -19.34 2.76 2.38
N ILE A 159 -18.09 2.56 1.97
CA ILE A 159 -17.71 2.22 0.60
C ILE A 159 -16.99 0.89 0.64
N VAL A 160 -17.50 -0.10 -0.11
CA VAL A 160 -17.02 -1.48 -0.05
C VAL A 160 -16.76 -2.02 -1.45
N GLY A 161 -15.52 -2.32 -1.79
CA GLY A 161 -15.15 -3.26 -2.85
C GLY A 161 -14.80 -4.59 -2.19
N PHE A 162 -15.51 -5.66 -2.51
CA PHE A 162 -15.26 -6.95 -1.85
C PHE A 162 -15.42 -8.11 -2.83
N PRO A 163 -14.51 -9.11 -2.81
CA PRO A 163 -14.61 -10.30 -3.65
C PRO A 163 -15.66 -11.27 -3.10
N ILE A 164 -16.93 -10.88 -3.19
CA ILE A 164 -18.08 -11.56 -2.57
C ILE A 164 -18.31 -12.98 -3.13
N GLU A 165 -17.72 -13.28 -4.28
CA GLU A 165 -17.77 -14.60 -4.89
C GLU A 165 -16.71 -15.56 -4.34
N SER A 166 -15.57 -15.04 -3.85
CA SER A 166 -14.43 -15.84 -3.41
C SER A 166 -14.12 -15.79 -1.92
N LEU A 167 -14.55 -14.75 -1.21
CA LEU A 167 -14.40 -14.67 0.24
C LEU A 167 -15.72 -14.89 0.98
N PRO A 168 -15.68 -15.51 2.19
CA PRO A 168 -16.86 -15.68 3.02
C PRO A 168 -17.49 -14.33 3.41
N HIS A 169 -18.82 -14.27 3.46
CA HIS A 169 -19.55 -13.04 3.78
C HIS A 169 -19.27 -12.55 5.22
N GLU A 170 -18.95 -13.47 6.12
CA GLU A 170 -18.61 -13.22 7.52
C GLU A 170 -17.41 -12.29 7.65
N VAL A 171 -16.47 -12.34 6.69
CA VAL A 171 -15.32 -11.43 6.64
C VAL A 171 -15.80 -9.99 6.46
N MET A 172 -16.66 -9.75 5.47
CA MET A 172 -17.25 -8.43 5.23
C MET A 172 -18.09 -7.96 6.41
N GLN A 173 -18.86 -8.86 7.03
CA GLN A 173 -19.64 -8.55 8.23
C GLN A 173 -18.75 -8.09 9.40
N ARG A 174 -17.61 -8.77 9.63
CA ARG A 174 -16.66 -8.40 10.69
C ARG A 174 -16.01 -7.04 10.41
N MET A 175 -15.64 -6.74 9.16
CA MET A 175 -15.14 -5.42 8.76
C MET A 175 -16.15 -4.31 9.02
N LEU A 176 -17.39 -4.49 8.54
CA LEU A 176 -18.47 -3.52 8.78
C LEU A 176 -18.74 -3.34 10.28
N ARG A 177 -18.68 -4.43 11.05
CA ARG A 177 -18.89 -4.37 12.49
C ARG A 177 -17.80 -3.56 13.20
N GLY A 178 -16.54 -3.78 12.84
CA GLY A 178 -15.41 -3.00 13.36
C GLY A 178 -15.54 -1.52 13.03
N GLY A 179 -15.85 -1.20 11.78
CA GLY A 179 -16.05 0.20 11.37
C GLY A 179 -17.22 0.86 12.09
N LEU A 180 -18.33 0.15 12.28
CA LEU A 180 -19.49 0.65 13.01
C LEU A 180 -19.17 0.96 14.48
N ASP A 181 -18.46 0.06 15.16
CA ASP A 181 -18.11 0.26 16.57
C ASP A 181 -17.12 1.42 16.73
N GLN A 182 -16.19 1.60 15.78
CA GLN A 182 -15.29 2.76 15.76
C GLN A 182 -16.04 4.09 15.48
N LEU A 183 -16.96 4.10 14.52
CA LEU A 183 -17.75 5.31 14.22
C LEU A 183 -18.62 5.71 15.40
N ARG A 184 -19.18 4.73 16.13
CA ARG A 184 -19.89 4.98 17.39
C ARG A 184 -19.01 5.64 18.44
N GLU A 185 -17.77 5.17 18.60
CA GLU A 185 -16.77 5.79 19.48
C GLU A 185 -16.46 7.25 19.06
N ALA A 186 -16.40 7.52 17.76
CA ALA A 186 -16.24 8.86 17.22
C ALA A 186 -17.49 9.76 17.34
N GLY A 187 -18.64 9.21 17.75
CA GLY A 187 -19.92 9.94 17.77
C GLY A 187 -20.53 10.16 16.37
N THR A 188 -20.14 9.34 15.39
CA THR A 188 -20.54 9.41 13.99
C THR A 188 -21.57 8.34 13.65
N LEU A 189 -22.65 8.71 12.95
CA LEU A 189 -23.69 7.78 12.53
C LEU A 189 -23.46 7.25 11.12
N ILE A 190 -23.46 5.93 10.94
CA ILE A 190 -23.55 5.35 9.60
C ILE A 190 -24.98 5.50 9.08
N VAL A 191 -25.15 6.14 7.93
CA VAL A 191 -26.49 6.44 7.35
C VAL A 191 -26.77 5.68 6.05
N GLY A 192 -25.81 4.87 5.60
CA GLY A 192 -25.94 4.08 4.39
C GLY A 192 -24.57 3.68 3.85
N GLY A 193 -24.53 3.34 2.56
CA GLY A 193 -23.30 3.02 1.88
C GLY A 193 -23.51 2.42 0.50
N HIS A 194 -22.41 2.07 -0.16
CA HIS A 194 -22.40 1.40 -1.44
C HIS A 194 -21.39 0.25 -1.44
N SER A 195 -21.76 -0.85 -2.09
CA SER A 195 -20.91 -2.04 -2.22
C SER A 195 -20.85 -2.53 -3.65
N ILE A 196 -19.65 -2.85 -4.12
CA ILE A 196 -19.38 -3.41 -5.44
C ILE A 196 -18.64 -4.74 -5.31
N ASN A 197 -18.91 -5.68 -6.22
CA ASN A 197 -18.09 -6.87 -6.36
C ASN A 197 -16.75 -6.46 -6.98
N ASP A 198 -15.64 -6.84 -6.35
CA ASP A 198 -14.29 -6.43 -6.75
C ASP A 198 -13.31 -7.58 -6.55
N GLU A 199 -12.22 -7.64 -7.31
CA GLU A 199 -11.19 -8.67 -7.17
C GLU A 199 -10.34 -8.47 -5.89
N GLU A 200 -10.15 -7.22 -5.45
CA GLU A 200 -9.42 -6.88 -4.22
C GLU A 200 -10.32 -6.18 -3.20
N ILE A 201 -10.08 -6.45 -1.92
CA ILE A 201 -10.78 -5.80 -0.80
C ILE A 201 -10.42 -4.30 -0.77
N LYS A 202 -11.44 -3.45 -0.81
CA LYS A 202 -11.37 -2.00 -0.63
C LYS A 202 -12.42 -1.60 0.39
N PHE A 203 -12.04 -0.92 1.45
CA PHE A 203 -12.97 -0.55 2.50
C PHE A 203 -12.65 0.82 3.08
N GLY A 204 -13.69 1.55 3.43
CA GLY A 204 -13.57 2.89 3.99
C GLY A 204 -14.91 3.59 4.04
N PHE A 205 -14.88 4.89 4.33
CA PHE A 205 -16.07 5.70 4.53
C PHE A 205 -15.93 7.06 3.85
N ALA A 206 -17.04 7.53 3.28
CA ALA A 206 -17.23 8.96 3.04
C ALA A 206 -17.82 9.57 4.30
N VAL A 207 -17.17 10.58 4.85
CA VAL A 207 -17.53 11.21 6.13
C VAL A 207 -17.98 12.64 5.89
N THR A 208 -19.05 13.01 6.57
CA THR A 208 -19.56 14.36 6.64
C THR A 208 -19.47 14.84 8.08
N GLY A 209 -18.72 15.91 8.28
CA GLY A 209 -18.57 16.63 9.53
C GLY A 209 -18.99 18.08 9.43
N VAL A 210 -18.84 18.80 10.53
CA VAL A 210 -19.04 20.24 10.61
C VAL A 210 -17.90 20.91 11.35
N VAL A 211 -17.60 22.14 10.96
CA VAL A 211 -16.63 23.01 11.64
C VAL A 211 -17.19 24.42 11.73
N GLU A 212 -16.82 25.15 12.78
CA GLU A 212 -17.06 26.59 12.85
C GLU A 212 -15.96 27.29 12.04
N PRO A 213 -16.27 28.08 10.99
CA PRO A 213 -15.26 28.63 10.09
C PRO A 213 -14.13 29.41 10.81
N ALA A 214 -14.47 30.11 11.89
CA ALA A 214 -13.50 30.88 12.69
C ALA A 214 -12.55 30.02 13.55
N LYS A 215 -12.84 28.73 13.73
CA LYS A 215 -12.03 27.77 14.50
C LYS A 215 -11.42 26.68 13.63
N MET A 216 -11.64 26.75 12.32
CA MET A 216 -11.08 25.81 11.37
C MET A 216 -9.55 25.95 11.35
N VAL A 217 -8.85 24.83 11.37
CA VAL A 217 -7.41 24.77 11.19
C VAL A 217 -7.14 24.21 9.79
N THR A 218 -6.21 24.80 9.06
CA THR A 218 -5.81 24.36 7.72
C THR A 218 -4.32 24.04 7.70
N ASN A 219 -3.82 23.51 6.58
CA ASN A 219 -2.38 23.30 6.40
C ASN A 219 -1.58 24.59 6.05
N ALA A 220 -2.25 25.74 5.90
CA ALA A 220 -1.69 26.97 5.32
C ALA A 220 -1.37 28.08 6.34
N GLY A 221 -1.61 27.85 7.63
CA GLY A 221 -1.48 28.89 8.66
C GLY A 221 -0.20 28.85 9.49
N ALA A 222 0.76 27.97 9.19
CA ALA A 222 1.95 27.79 10.02
C ALA A 222 2.85 29.04 10.02
N GLN A 223 3.43 29.37 11.17
CA GLN A 223 4.20 30.60 11.36
C GLN A 223 5.67 30.30 11.71
N PRO A 224 6.63 31.15 11.31
CA PRO A 224 8.00 31.06 11.82
C PRO A 224 8.03 31.10 13.35
N GLY A 225 8.76 30.18 13.96
CA GLY A 225 8.86 30.02 15.42
C GLY A 225 7.90 28.98 16.01
N ASP A 226 6.92 28.50 15.24
CA ASP A 226 6.07 27.40 15.69
C ASP A 226 6.87 26.12 15.91
N LEU A 227 6.44 25.31 16.87
CA LEU A 227 6.92 23.95 17.07
C LEU A 227 5.99 22.94 16.39
N LEU A 228 6.56 21.88 15.83
CA LEU A 228 5.84 20.77 15.22
C LEU A 228 5.61 19.68 16.26
N VAL A 229 4.35 19.33 16.50
CA VAL A 229 3.96 18.21 17.37
C VAL A 229 3.37 17.09 16.54
N LEU A 230 3.92 15.88 16.65
CA LEU A 230 3.37 14.67 16.08
C LEU A 230 2.68 13.86 17.17
N THR A 231 1.42 13.48 16.95
CA THR A 231 0.56 12.89 17.99
C THR A 231 0.53 11.36 18.00
N LYS A 232 1.08 10.69 16.99
CA LYS A 232 1.22 9.23 16.92
C LYS A 232 2.58 8.81 16.40
N PRO A 233 3.09 7.62 16.79
CA PRO A 233 4.36 7.12 16.30
C PRO A 233 4.31 6.74 14.82
N LEU A 234 5.47 6.84 14.16
CA LEU A 234 5.67 6.46 12.76
C LEU A 234 6.03 4.98 12.58
N GLY A 235 5.88 4.50 11.34
CA GLY A 235 6.35 3.20 10.86
C GLY A 235 5.25 2.16 10.62
N THR A 236 3.99 2.58 10.52
CA THR A 236 2.87 1.64 10.28
C THR A 236 3.00 0.90 8.93
N GLY A 237 3.52 1.57 7.88
CA GLY A 237 3.77 0.95 6.58
C GLY A 237 4.90 -0.09 6.63
N ILE A 238 5.98 0.23 7.34
CA ILE A 238 7.10 -0.69 7.60
C ILE A 238 6.61 -1.93 8.36
N VAL A 239 5.82 -1.75 9.42
CA VAL A 239 5.27 -2.87 10.20
C VAL A 239 4.31 -3.72 9.36
N ALA A 240 3.47 -3.09 8.53
CA ALA A 240 2.56 -3.81 7.64
C ALA A 240 3.32 -4.69 6.63
N LEU A 241 4.40 -4.17 6.03
CA LEU A 241 5.25 -4.95 5.14
C LEU A 241 5.97 -6.08 5.88
N ALA A 242 6.52 -5.80 7.07
CA ALA A 242 7.11 -6.84 7.91
C ALA A 242 6.09 -7.96 8.22
N ALA A 243 4.81 -7.61 8.44
CA ALA A 243 3.74 -8.58 8.68
C ALA A 243 3.44 -9.43 7.45
N GLN A 244 3.39 -8.82 6.25
CA GLN A 244 3.21 -9.52 4.98
C GLN A 244 4.35 -10.50 4.70
N LEU A 245 5.58 -10.14 5.07
CA LEU A 245 6.76 -11.01 4.95
C LEU A 245 6.87 -12.06 6.07
N GLY A 246 5.98 -12.06 7.06
CA GLY A 246 6.06 -12.96 8.22
C GLY A 246 7.22 -12.66 9.17
N ARG A 247 7.72 -11.41 9.17
CA ARG A 247 8.88 -10.95 9.96
C ARG A 247 8.51 -9.97 11.09
N ALA A 248 7.26 -9.52 11.17
CA ALA A 248 6.81 -8.61 12.22
C ALA A 248 6.72 -9.32 13.58
N SER A 249 7.30 -8.69 14.61
CA SER A 249 7.16 -9.11 16.00
C SER A 249 5.72 -8.91 16.53
N PRO A 250 5.27 -9.70 17.51
CA PRO A 250 3.97 -9.48 18.15
C PRO A 250 3.81 -8.07 18.76
N ARG A 251 4.88 -7.52 19.33
CA ARG A 251 4.88 -6.18 19.94
C ARG A 251 4.69 -5.08 18.89
N ALA A 252 5.36 -5.20 17.74
CA ALA A 252 5.21 -4.26 16.63
C ALA A 252 3.78 -4.31 16.06
N LEU A 253 3.23 -5.51 15.87
CA LEU A 253 1.85 -5.70 15.40
C LEU A 253 0.82 -5.10 16.37
N GLU A 254 0.96 -5.35 17.68
CA GLU A 254 0.07 -4.80 18.70
C GLU A 254 0.18 -3.27 18.78
N GLY A 255 1.41 -2.73 18.74
CA GLY A 255 1.65 -1.29 18.71
C GLY A 255 1.01 -0.60 17.51
N ALA A 256 1.21 -1.17 16.31
CA ALA A 256 0.62 -0.65 15.08
C ALA A 256 -0.91 -0.75 15.11
N ALA A 257 -1.48 -1.88 15.56
CA ALA A 257 -2.93 -2.05 15.71
C ALA A 257 -3.55 -1.00 16.65
N ARG A 258 -2.93 -0.76 17.81
CA ARG A 258 -3.38 0.26 18.77
C ARG A 258 -3.33 1.67 18.16
N SER A 259 -2.18 2.03 17.58
CA SER A 259 -1.95 3.35 16.99
C SER A 259 -2.93 3.64 15.85
N MET A 260 -3.07 2.70 14.90
CA MET A 260 -3.95 2.86 13.74
C MET A 260 -5.43 2.86 14.12
N ALA A 261 -5.85 2.18 15.19
CA ALA A 261 -7.24 2.17 15.64
C ALA A 261 -7.59 3.35 16.57
N ALA A 262 -6.61 4.13 17.04
CA ALA A 262 -6.88 5.29 17.89
C ALA A 262 -7.46 6.46 17.07
N LEU A 263 -8.49 7.13 17.59
CA LEU A 263 -9.07 8.33 16.98
C LEU A 263 -8.18 9.55 17.24
N ASN A 264 -8.07 10.45 16.25
CA ASN A 264 -7.44 11.77 16.40
C ASN A 264 -8.33 12.80 17.12
N ARG A 265 -9.42 12.37 17.75
CA ARG A 265 -10.44 13.23 18.38
C ARG A 265 -9.86 14.16 19.44
N LEU A 266 -9.18 13.58 20.44
CA LEU A 266 -8.66 14.35 21.56
C LEU A 266 -7.58 15.34 21.09
N ALA A 267 -6.69 14.90 20.20
CA ALA A 267 -5.67 15.74 19.58
C ALA A 267 -6.32 16.95 18.87
N SER A 268 -7.37 16.70 18.08
CA SER A 268 -8.13 17.74 17.38
C SER A 268 -8.82 18.74 18.32
N GLU A 269 -9.50 18.24 19.36
CA GLU A 269 -10.17 19.11 20.33
C GLU A 269 -9.17 20.03 21.06
N LEU A 270 -8.02 19.47 21.48
CA LEU A 270 -6.97 20.20 22.19
C LEU A 270 -6.20 21.18 21.29
N MET A 271 -5.90 20.83 20.04
CA MET A 271 -5.19 21.75 19.13
C MET A 271 -6.03 22.98 18.80
N VAL A 272 -7.35 22.83 18.68
CA VAL A 272 -8.28 23.96 18.46
C VAL A 272 -8.36 24.83 19.71
N GLU A 273 -8.43 24.22 20.90
CA GLU A 273 -8.45 24.94 22.18
C GLU A 273 -7.19 25.79 22.39
N LEU A 274 -6.02 25.26 22.03
CA LEU A 274 -4.72 25.91 22.19
C LEU A 274 -4.33 26.82 21.02
N GLY A 275 -5.20 26.98 20.02
CA GLY A 275 -5.00 27.91 18.91
C GLY A 275 -3.91 27.48 17.94
N ALA A 276 -3.93 26.23 17.49
CA ALA A 276 -3.03 25.73 16.45
C ALA A 276 -3.07 26.62 15.19
N HIS A 277 -1.88 26.90 14.67
CA HIS A 277 -1.70 27.71 13.48
C HIS A 277 -1.89 26.90 12.19
N ALA A 278 -1.42 25.65 12.20
CA ALA A 278 -1.69 24.71 11.12
C ALA A 278 -1.79 23.28 11.63
N CYS A 279 -2.49 22.44 10.86
CA CYS A 279 -2.60 21.01 11.11
C CYS A 279 -2.73 20.26 9.79
N THR A 280 -2.24 19.03 9.78
CA THR A 280 -2.59 17.99 8.83
C THR A 280 -2.51 16.63 9.52
N ASP A 281 -3.02 15.56 8.93
CA ASP A 281 -2.81 14.21 9.43
C ASP A 281 -1.75 13.44 8.62
N VAL A 282 -0.88 12.70 9.30
CA VAL A 282 0.20 11.97 8.64
C VAL A 282 -0.31 10.62 8.14
N THR A 283 -0.58 10.53 6.85
CA THR A 283 -1.12 9.33 6.19
C THR A 283 -0.24 8.82 5.04
N GLY A 284 -0.80 8.52 3.86
CA GLY A 284 -0.17 7.73 2.80
C GLY A 284 1.06 8.36 2.14
N PHE A 285 1.19 9.70 2.20
CA PHE A 285 2.36 10.42 1.68
C PHE A 285 3.54 10.48 2.66
N GLY A 286 3.40 9.85 3.81
CA GLY A 286 4.40 9.88 4.88
C GLY A 286 4.51 11.26 5.51
N LEU A 287 5.40 11.37 6.51
CA LEU A 287 5.65 12.66 7.17
C LEU A 287 6.19 13.68 6.16
N VAL A 288 7.06 13.25 5.25
CA VAL A 288 7.67 14.14 4.25
C VAL A 288 6.64 14.78 3.32
N GLY A 289 5.71 14.00 2.77
CA GLY A 289 4.76 14.53 1.77
C GLY A 289 3.74 15.48 2.40
N HIS A 290 3.32 15.19 3.62
CA HIS A 290 2.43 16.07 4.38
C HIS A 290 3.11 17.36 4.83
N LEU A 291 4.39 17.29 5.24
CA LEU A 291 5.19 18.49 5.46
C LEU A 291 5.38 19.32 4.20
N CYS A 292 5.54 18.70 3.02
CA CYS A 292 5.64 19.43 1.76
C CYS A 292 4.41 20.31 1.51
N ASN A 293 3.22 19.89 1.94
CA ASN A 293 2.00 20.70 1.85
C ASN A 293 2.07 21.89 2.81
N ILE A 294 2.40 21.66 4.09
CA ILE A 294 2.51 22.73 5.09
C ILE A 294 3.53 23.79 4.67
N VAL A 295 4.76 23.40 4.32
CA VAL A 295 5.83 24.36 3.99
C VAL A 295 5.51 25.16 2.73
N ARG A 296 4.81 24.54 1.76
CA ARG A 296 4.41 25.19 0.51
C ARG A 296 3.30 26.20 0.74
N GLU A 297 2.21 25.80 1.39
CA GLU A 297 1.02 26.62 1.58
C GLU A 297 1.26 27.73 2.62
N SER A 298 1.96 27.43 3.71
CA SER A 298 2.31 28.42 4.74
C SER A 298 3.53 29.27 4.36
N GLY A 299 4.29 28.85 3.34
CA GLY A 299 5.47 29.58 2.89
C GLY A 299 6.60 29.64 3.92
N VAL A 300 6.81 28.57 4.69
CA VAL A 300 7.84 28.45 5.74
C VAL A 300 8.88 27.38 5.38
N THR A 301 9.91 27.21 6.20
CA THR A 301 10.82 26.05 6.13
C THR A 301 10.57 25.17 7.36
N ALA A 302 10.47 23.86 7.22
CA ALA A 302 10.34 22.95 8.36
C ALA A 302 11.70 22.36 8.72
N GLU A 303 12.07 22.39 9.99
CA GLU A 303 13.16 21.61 10.56
C GLU A 303 12.58 20.42 11.33
N VAL A 304 13.01 19.20 10.99
CA VAL A 304 12.57 17.94 11.60
C VAL A 304 13.74 17.28 12.32
N TRP A 305 13.57 17.04 13.61
CA TRP A 305 14.56 16.38 14.45
C TRP A 305 14.36 14.86 14.43
N TRP A 306 15.19 14.15 13.66
CA TRP A 306 15.00 12.72 13.45
C TRP A 306 15.12 11.90 14.75
N ASP A 307 15.93 12.35 15.71
CA ASP A 307 16.14 11.71 17.00
C ASP A 307 14.99 11.95 18.00
N ALA A 308 14.06 12.86 17.67
CA ALA A 308 12.86 13.14 18.45
C ALA A 308 11.61 12.42 17.92
N LEU A 309 11.69 11.77 16.74
CA LEU A 309 10.55 11.12 16.12
C LEU A 309 10.06 9.92 16.97
N PRO A 310 8.76 9.90 17.36
CA PRO A 310 8.19 8.74 18.01
C PRO A 310 8.05 7.60 17.00
N LEU A 311 8.56 6.42 17.33
CA LEU A 311 8.55 5.25 16.44
C LEU A 311 7.76 4.10 17.07
N LEU A 312 7.08 3.33 16.24
CA LEU A 312 6.51 2.06 16.67
C LEU A 312 7.63 1.07 17.05
N PRO A 313 7.32 0.05 17.89
CA PRO A 313 8.30 -0.96 18.26
C PRO A 313 8.95 -1.61 17.04
N ASP A 314 10.27 -1.80 17.12
CA ASP A 314 11.11 -2.53 16.16
C ASP A 314 11.20 -1.91 14.75
N VAL A 315 10.56 -0.75 14.50
CA VAL A 315 10.59 -0.05 13.20
C VAL A 315 12.00 0.28 12.76
N TRP A 316 12.85 0.71 13.69
CA TRP A 316 14.25 1.04 13.39
C TRP A 316 15.00 -0.20 12.86
N ASP A 317 14.82 -1.35 13.50
CA ASP A 317 15.47 -2.59 13.11
C ASP A 317 14.95 -3.09 11.76
N TYR A 318 13.64 -2.94 11.49
CA TYR A 318 13.06 -3.26 10.19
C TYR A 318 13.58 -2.35 9.07
N ALA A 319 13.71 -1.04 9.34
CA ALA A 319 14.28 -0.09 8.39
C ALA A 319 15.76 -0.41 8.11
N ALA A 320 16.55 -0.68 9.14
CA ALA A 320 17.95 -1.11 9.01
C ALA A 320 18.10 -2.43 8.24
N ALA A 321 17.11 -3.32 8.33
CA ALA A 321 17.04 -4.56 7.57
C ALA A 321 16.50 -4.39 6.12
N GLY A 322 16.20 -3.15 5.69
CA GLY A 322 15.68 -2.84 4.36
C GLY A 322 14.22 -3.26 4.12
N ILE A 323 13.43 -3.47 5.18
CA ILE A 323 12.00 -3.82 5.07
C ILE A 323 11.21 -2.53 4.82
N LEU A 324 11.26 -2.04 3.59
CA LEU A 324 10.68 -0.77 3.17
C LEU A 324 9.70 -0.99 2.02
N SER A 325 8.53 -0.33 2.07
CA SER A 325 7.57 -0.39 0.97
C SER A 325 8.00 0.55 -0.16
N GLY A 326 7.60 0.23 -1.40
CA GLY A 326 7.85 1.12 -2.54
C GLY A 326 7.15 2.49 -2.43
N ALA A 327 6.23 2.67 -1.48
CA ALA A 327 5.63 3.97 -1.21
C ALA A 327 6.64 4.95 -0.61
N ALA A 328 7.58 4.48 0.22
CA ALA A 328 8.62 5.33 0.79
C ALA A 328 9.48 5.99 -0.29
N GLU A 329 9.86 5.23 -1.32
CA GLU A 329 10.66 5.76 -2.43
C GLU A 329 9.89 6.80 -3.27
N ARG A 330 8.59 6.55 -3.50
CA ARG A 330 7.71 7.50 -4.20
C ARG A 330 7.51 8.79 -3.39
N ASN A 331 7.34 8.66 -2.07
CA ASN A 331 7.18 9.82 -1.18
C ASN A 331 8.47 10.64 -1.12
N ARG A 332 9.64 9.99 -1.07
CA ARG A 332 10.95 10.66 -1.20
C ARG A 332 11.09 11.38 -2.53
N SER A 333 10.75 10.71 -3.64
CA SER A 333 10.81 11.29 -4.98
C SER A 333 9.90 12.50 -5.13
N PHE A 334 8.69 12.45 -4.57
CA PHE A 334 7.74 13.56 -4.55
C PHE A 334 8.31 14.78 -3.81
N ALA A 335 8.96 14.57 -2.66
CA ALA A 335 9.56 15.66 -1.90
C ALA A 335 10.76 16.27 -2.64
N GLY A 336 11.52 15.45 -3.37
CA GLY A 336 12.55 15.88 -4.32
C GLY A 336 13.49 16.93 -3.73
N ALA A 337 13.64 18.05 -4.45
CA ALA A 337 14.55 19.12 -4.07
C ALA A 337 14.13 19.91 -2.81
N ALA A 338 12.93 19.70 -2.27
CA ALA A 338 12.51 20.32 -1.01
C ALA A 338 13.05 19.56 0.21
N PHE A 339 13.44 18.30 0.07
CA PHE A 339 13.88 17.44 1.17
C PHE A 339 15.41 17.42 1.28
N HIS A 340 15.93 17.96 2.39
CA HIS A 340 17.35 18.06 2.65
C HIS A 340 17.73 17.36 3.94
N ALA A 341 18.70 16.46 3.87
CA ALA A 341 19.21 15.73 5.01
C ALA A 341 20.71 15.50 4.86
N GLU A 342 21.51 16.21 5.64
CA GLU A 342 22.96 16.02 5.70
C GLU A 342 23.35 15.36 7.01
N GLY A 343 24.13 14.27 6.95
CA GLY A 343 24.58 13.56 8.16
C GLY A 343 23.49 12.79 8.91
N VAL A 344 22.34 12.53 8.28
CA VAL A 344 21.21 11.80 8.86
C VAL A 344 21.28 10.31 8.45
N PRO A 345 21.01 9.36 9.37
CA PRO A 345 20.92 7.93 9.03
C PRO A 345 19.85 7.64 7.97
N GLU A 346 20.14 6.74 7.05
CA GLU A 346 19.23 6.38 5.95
C GLU A 346 17.91 5.76 6.47
N GLU A 347 17.98 5.08 7.61
CA GLU A 347 16.82 4.51 8.31
C GLU A 347 15.84 5.60 8.73
N ALA A 348 16.35 6.72 9.27
CA ALA A 348 15.51 7.84 9.65
C ALA A 348 14.81 8.45 8.42
N LEU A 349 15.53 8.61 7.30
CA LEU A 349 14.96 9.10 6.06
C LEU A 349 13.88 8.16 5.52
N SER A 350 14.09 6.85 5.63
CA SER A 350 13.13 5.84 5.24
C SER A 350 11.86 5.89 6.08
N VAL A 351 11.98 6.07 7.40
CA VAL A 351 10.84 6.24 8.30
C VAL A 351 10.05 7.52 8.01
N ILE A 352 10.73 8.65 7.79
CA ILE A 352 10.08 9.93 7.46
C ILE A 352 9.29 9.81 6.15
N CYS A 353 9.76 9.01 5.20
CA CYS A 353 9.11 8.75 3.93
C CYS A 353 8.04 7.63 3.98
N ASP A 354 8.01 6.82 5.04
CA ASP A 354 7.11 5.66 5.14
C ASP A 354 5.64 6.10 5.12
N ALA A 355 4.84 5.39 4.32
CA ALA A 355 3.40 5.64 4.22
C ALA A 355 2.72 5.23 5.53
N GLN A 356 2.05 6.18 6.17
CA GLN A 356 1.33 5.92 7.41
C GLN A 356 -0.12 5.57 7.13
N THR A 357 -0.65 4.53 7.77
CA THR A 357 -2.09 4.24 7.75
C THR A 357 -2.70 4.76 9.04
N SER A 358 -3.73 5.60 8.96
CA SER A 358 -4.40 6.19 10.13
C SER A 358 -3.44 6.80 11.17
N GLY A 359 -2.45 7.57 10.70
CA GLY A 359 -1.45 8.19 11.56
C GLY A 359 -2.01 9.32 12.42
N GLY A 360 -1.10 10.04 13.07
CA GLY A 360 -1.43 11.13 13.99
C GLY A 360 -1.57 12.45 13.27
N LEU A 361 -2.15 13.43 13.96
CA LEU A 361 -2.04 14.84 13.58
C LEU A 361 -0.60 15.32 13.71
N LEU A 362 -0.17 16.13 12.75
CA LEU A 362 1.01 16.97 12.77
C LEU A 362 0.56 18.42 12.91
N VAL A 363 0.84 19.01 14.08
CA VAL A 363 0.28 20.31 14.48
C VAL A 363 1.40 21.33 14.64
N ALA A 364 1.23 22.52 14.07
CA ALA A 364 2.09 23.69 14.27
C ALA A 364 1.46 24.61 15.33
N LEU A 365 2.19 24.86 16.42
CA LEU A 365 1.75 25.63 17.58
C LEU A 365 2.86 26.56 18.06
N ALA A 366 2.47 27.70 18.65
CA ALA A 366 3.41 28.55 19.39
C ALA A 366 4.13 27.73 20.49
N PRO A 367 5.40 28.05 20.83
CA PRO A 367 6.21 27.22 21.72
C PRO A 367 5.53 26.84 23.04
N GLU A 368 4.94 27.80 23.76
CA GLU A 368 4.28 27.56 25.04
C GLU A 368 3.06 26.62 24.87
N ALA A 369 2.25 26.85 23.84
CA ALA A 369 1.09 26.04 23.51
C ALA A 369 1.48 24.63 23.09
N ALA A 370 2.58 24.45 22.36
CA ALA A 370 3.09 23.14 21.96
C ALA A 370 3.50 22.27 23.16
N HIS A 371 4.15 22.87 24.16
CA HIS A 371 4.53 22.15 25.39
C HIS A 371 3.30 21.78 26.21
N GLU A 372 2.35 22.70 26.40
CA GLU A 372 1.08 22.42 27.08
C GLU A 372 0.29 21.32 26.34
N TYR A 373 0.25 21.37 25.01
CA TYR A 373 -0.43 20.40 24.17
C TYR A 373 0.11 18.98 24.39
N VAL A 374 1.43 18.80 24.38
CA VAL A 374 2.07 17.51 24.65
C VAL A 374 1.80 17.04 26.09
N GLU A 375 1.91 17.92 27.08
CA GLU A 375 1.62 17.58 28.49
C GLU A 375 0.18 17.08 28.66
N ARG A 376 -0.80 17.77 28.08
CA ARG A 376 -2.22 17.39 28.16
C ARG A 376 -2.51 16.08 27.43
N LEU A 377 -1.88 15.87 26.27
CA LEU A 377 -1.97 14.60 25.54
C LEU A 377 -1.40 13.44 26.35
N HIS A 378 -0.24 13.63 26.97
CA HIS A 378 0.39 12.62 27.84
C HIS A 378 -0.49 12.30 29.06
N ALA A 379 -1.02 13.33 29.73
CA ALA A 379 -1.91 13.17 30.87
C ALA A 379 -3.20 12.40 30.52
N ALA A 380 -3.65 12.50 29.27
CA ALA A 380 -4.81 11.79 28.74
C ALA A 380 -4.48 10.43 28.10
N GLY A 381 -3.22 9.98 28.17
CA GLY A 381 -2.79 8.65 27.74
C GLY A 381 -2.25 8.55 26.31
N VAL A 382 -2.03 9.67 25.60
CA VAL A 382 -1.37 9.72 24.28
C VAL A 382 0.13 9.95 24.49
N ALA A 383 0.80 8.97 25.11
CA ALA A 383 2.18 9.11 25.60
C ALA A 383 3.23 9.27 24.48
N GLU A 384 2.90 8.89 23.26
CA GLU A 384 3.79 8.97 22.09
C GLU A 384 3.78 10.35 21.43
N ALA A 385 2.93 11.29 21.87
CA ALA A 385 2.93 12.64 21.35
C ALA A 385 4.29 13.32 21.63
N ALA A 386 4.90 13.94 20.63
CA ALA A 386 6.22 14.52 20.78
C ALA A 386 6.38 15.78 19.93
N ILE A 387 7.15 16.74 20.45
CA ILE A 387 7.68 17.84 19.63
C ILE A 387 8.79 17.26 18.76
N VAL A 388 8.59 17.30 17.45
CA VAL A 388 9.44 16.66 16.44
C VAL A 388 10.23 17.64 15.59
N GLY A 389 10.04 18.95 15.79
CA GLY A 389 10.68 19.95 14.95
C GLY A 389 10.17 21.37 15.20
N ALA A 390 10.55 22.27 14.30
CA ALA A 390 10.17 23.67 14.33
C ALA A 390 9.98 24.25 12.93
N LEU A 391 9.22 25.34 12.83
CA LEU A 391 9.03 26.12 11.63
C LEU A 391 9.98 27.31 11.65
N LEU A 392 10.74 27.46 10.58
CA LEU A 392 11.73 28.50 10.38
C LEU A 392 11.24 29.51 9.34
N GLU A 393 11.88 30.67 9.35
CA GLU A 393 11.73 31.68 8.30
C GLU A 393 11.92 31.10 6.89
N LYS A 394 11.18 31.67 5.93
CA LYS A 394 11.13 31.12 4.56
C LYS A 394 12.51 31.12 3.90
N SER A 395 13.03 29.92 3.67
CA SER A 395 14.25 29.68 2.89
C SER A 395 13.98 28.75 1.70
N GLY A 396 12.89 29.00 0.98
CA GLY A 396 12.55 28.29 -0.27
C GLY A 396 11.63 27.09 -0.10
N GLY A 397 10.83 27.02 0.97
CA GLY A 397 9.84 25.95 1.16
C GLY A 397 10.48 24.58 1.40
N ARG A 398 11.53 24.54 2.23
CA ARG A 398 12.38 23.37 2.43
C ARG A 398 11.95 22.57 3.66
N ILE A 399 12.32 21.30 3.66
CA ILE A 399 12.28 20.40 4.81
C ILE A 399 13.74 20.04 5.10
N LEU A 400 14.21 20.42 6.28
CA LEU A 400 15.55 20.12 6.79
C LEU A 400 15.43 19.00 7.82
N VAL A 401 16.15 17.91 7.64
CA VAL A 401 16.22 16.86 8.66
C VAL A 401 17.54 17.01 9.40
N THR A 402 17.46 17.22 10.72
CA THR A 402 18.60 17.50 11.59
C THR A 402 18.55 16.62 12.85
N GLN A 403 19.61 16.67 13.64
CA GLN A 403 19.68 16.07 14.97
C GLN A 403 19.70 17.17 16.02
N ARG A 404 19.02 17.00 17.15
CA ARG A 404 19.05 17.99 18.24
C ARG A 404 20.46 18.17 18.83
N GLU A 405 20.84 19.42 19.08
CA GLU A 405 22.08 19.73 19.79
C GLU A 405 22.10 19.09 21.19
N GLY A 406 23.19 18.38 21.53
CA GLY A 406 23.34 17.71 22.82
C GLY A 406 22.70 16.33 22.94
N SER A 407 22.01 15.85 21.89
CA SER A 407 21.53 14.47 21.78
C SER A 407 22.72 13.53 21.55
N ARG A 408 23.42 13.14 22.62
CA ARG A 408 24.25 11.94 22.58
C ARG A 408 23.29 10.77 22.43
N MET A 409 23.55 9.88 21.48
CA MET A 409 22.92 8.56 21.41
C MET A 409 22.90 7.94 22.80
N ALA A 410 21.79 8.10 23.53
CA ALA A 410 21.48 7.23 24.63
C ALA A 410 21.24 5.90 23.93
N GLU A 411 22.15 4.95 24.13
CA GLU A 411 21.91 3.55 23.82
C GLU A 411 20.50 3.23 24.33
N LYS A 412 19.52 3.16 23.41
CA LYS A 412 18.21 2.59 23.69
C LYS A 412 18.51 1.13 23.98
N SER A 413 18.81 0.86 25.25
CA SER A 413 19.37 -0.40 25.71
C SER A 413 18.37 -1.50 25.42
N VAL A 414 18.74 -2.31 24.44
CA VAL A 414 18.26 -3.66 24.24
C VAL A 414 18.43 -4.38 25.58
N ALA A 415 17.32 -4.62 26.28
CA ALA A 415 17.29 -5.63 27.33
C ALA A 415 17.44 -6.99 26.64
N ARG A 416 18.70 -7.39 26.39
CA ARG A 416 19.08 -8.74 25.98
C ARG A 416 18.84 -9.67 27.16
N GLU A 417 17.63 -10.22 27.28
CA GLU A 417 17.47 -11.53 27.89
C GLU A 417 17.84 -12.58 26.84
N ALA A 418 19.08 -13.07 26.95
CA ALA A 418 19.58 -14.18 26.16
C ALA A 418 18.85 -15.48 26.57
N ALA A 419 17.69 -15.74 25.99
CA ALA A 419 17.17 -17.09 25.87
C ALA A 419 17.80 -17.73 24.63
N ALA A 420 18.82 -18.55 24.85
CA ALA A 420 19.47 -19.34 23.83
C ALA A 420 18.45 -20.27 23.15
N VAL A 421 18.03 -19.93 21.93
CA VAL A 421 17.43 -20.87 20.99
C VAL A 421 18.50 -21.20 19.96
N SER A 422 19.12 -22.36 20.13
CA SER A 422 20.07 -22.92 19.18
C SER A 422 19.34 -23.39 17.92
N GLY A 423 19.37 -22.57 16.86
CA GLY A 423 19.09 -23.01 15.49
C GLY A 423 20.34 -23.65 14.85
N PRO A 424 20.18 -24.59 13.90
CA PRO A 424 21.30 -25.29 13.28
C PRO A 424 22.14 -24.33 12.43
N ALA A 425 23.45 -24.53 12.45
CA ALA A 425 24.44 -23.71 11.77
C ALA A 425 24.19 -23.65 10.25
N GLU A 426 23.95 -22.44 9.73
CA GLU A 426 23.97 -22.15 8.30
C GLU A 426 25.42 -22.17 7.79
N SER A 427 25.68 -23.03 6.81
CA SER A 427 26.90 -23.03 6.03
C SER A 427 27.01 -21.74 5.21
N ALA A 428 28.16 -21.08 5.27
CA ALA A 428 28.48 -19.87 4.53
C ALA A 428 28.18 -20.01 3.02
N ALA A 429 27.23 -19.22 2.53
CA ALA A 429 27.02 -19.05 1.09
C ALA A 429 28.13 -18.16 0.49
N PRO A 430 28.64 -18.48 -0.72
CA PRO A 430 29.67 -17.66 -1.34
C PRO A 430 29.09 -16.33 -1.84
N ALA A 431 29.90 -15.27 -1.76
CA ALA A 431 29.57 -13.92 -2.17
C ALA A 431 29.01 -13.86 -3.60
N ALA A 432 27.79 -13.33 -3.74
CA ALA A 432 27.17 -13.09 -5.03
C ALA A 432 27.99 -12.05 -5.83
N LYS A 433 28.49 -12.45 -7.00
CA LYS A 433 29.01 -11.51 -8.00
C LYS A 433 27.84 -10.67 -8.52
N ALA A 434 28.03 -9.34 -8.52
CA ALA A 434 27.07 -8.38 -9.03
C ALA A 434 26.60 -8.76 -10.45
N CYS A 435 25.28 -8.82 -10.63
CA CYS A 435 24.60 -9.21 -11.86
C CYS A 435 24.96 -8.35 -13.11
N CYS A 436 25.62 -7.21 -12.93
CA CYS A 436 25.79 -6.19 -13.97
C CYS A 436 27.23 -5.95 -14.43
N ALA A 437 28.19 -6.80 -14.05
CA ALA A 437 29.62 -6.56 -14.32
C ALA A 437 30.09 -6.90 -15.76
N GLY A 438 29.21 -6.93 -16.77
CA GLY A 438 29.57 -7.40 -18.13
C GLY A 438 28.78 -6.81 -19.29
N GLY A 439 28.27 -5.57 -19.21
CA GLY A 439 27.60 -4.92 -20.34
C GLY A 439 28.56 -4.35 -21.40
N PRO A 440 28.15 -4.26 -22.68
CA PRO A 440 28.99 -3.78 -23.78
C PRO A 440 29.38 -2.30 -23.65
N THR A 441 30.54 -1.95 -24.21
CA THR A 441 31.30 -0.70 -23.99
C THR A 441 30.77 0.55 -24.71
N ALA A 442 29.53 0.55 -25.23
CA ALA A 442 28.90 1.73 -25.82
C ALA A 442 27.39 1.78 -25.52
N ALA A 443 26.88 2.96 -25.16
CA ALA A 443 25.48 3.16 -24.81
C ALA A 443 24.57 3.15 -26.07
N PRO A 444 23.46 2.39 -26.07
CA PRO A 444 22.54 2.33 -27.21
C PRO A 444 21.80 3.66 -27.39
N THR A 445 21.59 4.08 -28.64
CA THR A 445 20.98 5.38 -29.01
C THR A 445 19.45 5.36 -29.04
N SER A 446 18.83 4.19 -28.88
CA SER A 446 17.38 4.02 -28.79
C SER A 446 16.98 2.80 -27.95
N ALA A 447 15.73 2.77 -27.48
CA ALA A 447 15.18 1.64 -26.72
C ALA A 447 15.11 0.35 -27.55
N ALA A 448 14.92 0.45 -28.87
CA ALA A 448 14.91 -0.70 -29.77
C ALA A 448 16.31 -1.32 -29.91
N GLU A 449 17.34 -0.47 -30.11
CA GLU A 449 18.74 -0.91 -30.17
C GLU A 449 19.22 -1.48 -28.82
N ALA A 450 18.76 -0.92 -27.70
CA ALA A 450 19.05 -1.45 -26.37
C ALA A 450 18.45 -2.85 -26.17
N HIS A 451 17.22 -3.06 -26.65
CA HIS A 451 16.55 -4.35 -26.56
C HIS A 451 17.22 -5.39 -27.47
N GLU A 452 17.58 -5.02 -28.70
CA GLU A 452 18.29 -5.89 -29.63
C GLU A 452 19.69 -6.26 -29.11
N ALA A 453 20.44 -5.28 -28.57
CA ALA A 453 21.73 -5.53 -27.94
C ALA A 453 21.62 -6.44 -26.72
N PHE A 454 20.58 -6.27 -25.90
CA PHE A 454 20.30 -7.15 -24.78
C PHE A 454 20.00 -8.58 -25.23
N LEU A 455 19.12 -8.77 -26.23
CA LEU A 455 18.82 -10.09 -26.77
C LEU A 455 20.07 -10.74 -27.37
N GLY A 456 20.85 -10.01 -28.16
CA GLY A 456 22.12 -10.49 -28.71
C GLY A 456 23.10 -10.95 -27.63
N ALA A 457 23.27 -10.16 -26.57
CA ALA A 457 24.14 -10.50 -25.44
C ALA A 457 23.61 -11.68 -24.61
N ALA A 458 22.29 -11.76 -24.42
CA ALA A 458 21.65 -12.83 -23.66
C ALA A 458 21.80 -14.20 -24.34
N PHE A 459 21.66 -14.24 -25.68
CA PHE A 459 21.78 -15.47 -26.47
C PHE A 459 23.22 -15.82 -26.88
N ALA A 460 24.18 -14.89 -26.80
CA ALA A 460 25.58 -15.19 -27.05
C ALA A 460 26.15 -16.20 -26.03
N PRO A 461 27.01 -17.16 -26.43
CA PRO A 461 27.62 -18.12 -25.51
C PRO A 461 28.47 -17.41 -24.44
N GLY A 462 28.40 -17.89 -23.20
CA GLY A 462 29.13 -17.31 -22.06
C GLY A 462 29.39 -18.35 -20.98
N ALA A 463 29.08 -18.05 -19.73
CA ALA A 463 29.15 -19.03 -18.64
C ALA A 463 28.19 -20.23 -18.83
N ILE A 464 27.15 -20.04 -19.65
CA ILE A 464 26.27 -21.08 -20.17
C ILE A 464 26.47 -21.11 -21.68
N ASP A 465 26.70 -22.29 -22.24
CA ASP A 465 26.93 -22.47 -23.67
C ASP A 465 25.63 -22.24 -24.48
N ALA A 466 25.78 -22.08 -25.80
CA ALA A 466 24.66 -21.75 -26.69
C ALA A 466 23.60 -22.86 -26.76
N VAL A 467 24.00 -24.13 -26.67
CA VAL A 467 23.08 -25.27 -26.70
C VAL A 467 22.23 -25.28 -25.44
N THR A 468 22.85 -25.13 -24.27
CA THR A 468 22.15 -25.07 -22.99
C THR A 468 21.20 -23.85 -22.92
N LYS A 469 21.60 -22.69 -23.47
CA LYS A 469 20.73 -21.51 -23.54
C LYS A 469 19.51 -21.73 -24.45
N GLU A 470 19.68 -22.42 -25.57
CA GLU A 470 18.58 -22.73 -26.49
C GLU A 470 17.58 -23.69 -25.84
N LEU A 471 18.07 -24.72 -25.14
CA LEU A 471 17.23 -25.65 -24.35
C LEU A 471 16.44 -24.91 -23.26
N ILE A 472 17.09 -24.03 -22.49
CA ILE A 472 16.40 -23.18 -21.49
C ILE A 472 15.31 -22.34 -22.16
N THR A 473 15.60 -21.77 -23.33
CA THR A 473 14.65 -20.92 -24.05
C THR A 473 13.43 -21.71 -24.52
N ILE A 474 13.61 -22.93 -25.01
CA ILE A 474 12.50 -23.84 -25.34
C ILE A 474 11.67 -24.16 -24.10
N SER A 475 12.29 -24.49 -22.97
CA SER A 475 11.57 -24.74 -21.70
C SER A 475 10.71 -23.55 -21.29
N LEU A 476 11.27 -22.33 -21.34
CA LEU A 476 10.56 -21.10 -21.02
C LEU A 476 9.43 -20.81 -22.02
N ALA A 477 9.64 -21.08 -23.31
CA ALA A 477 8.63 -20.92 -24.35
C ALA A 477 7.46 -21.90 -24.15
N VAL A 478 7.74 -23.14 -23.74
CA VAL A 478 6.72 -24.16 -23.42
C VAL A 478 5.95 -23.75 -22.16
N LEU A 479 6.66 -23.36 -21.09
CA LEU A 479 6.06 -22.95 -19.82
C LEU A 479 5.18 -21.71 -19.95
N SER A 480 5.64 -20.71 -20.71
CA SER A 480 4.89 -19.49 -21.00
C SER A 480 3.79 -19.67 -22.05
N ARG A 481 3.76 -20.83 -22.73
CA ARG A 481 2.80 -21.19 -23.79
C ARG A 481 2.86 -20.20 -24.98
N CYS A 482 4.07 -19.83 -25.37
CA CYS A 482 4.32 -18.86 -26.44
C CYS A 482 4.54 -19.56 -27.79
N GLU A 483 3.48 -19.70 -28.60
CA GLU A 483 3.51 -20.34 -29.93
C GLU A 483 4.58 -19.74 -30.88
N PRO A 484 4.73 -18.41 -31.02
CA PRO A 484 5.78 -17.84 -31.87
C PRO A 484 7.20 -18.25 -31.46
N CYS A 485 7.48 -18.31 -30.16
CA CYS A 485 8.80 -18.69 -29.65
C CYS A 485 9.11 -20.16 -29.92
N ILE A 486 8.13 -21.07 -29.76
CA ILE A 486 8.30 -22.48 -30.11
C ILE A 486 8.60 -22.65 -31.59
N ARG A 487 7.87 -21.94 -32.46
CA ARG A 487 8.09 -21.97 -33.91
C ARG A 487 9.43 -21.41 -34.35
N TYR A 488 10.03 -20.53 -33.55
CA TYR A 488 11.35 -20.00 -33.83
C TYR A 488 12.46 -20.90 -33.27
N HIS A 489 12.39 -21.25 -31.99
CA HIS A 489 13.49 -21.90 -31.28
C HIS A 489 13.58 -23.41 -31.52
N VAL A 490 12.46 -24.12 -31.72
CA VAL A 490 12.54 -25.57 -31.99
C VAL A 490 13.27 -25.88 -33.30
N PRO A 491 12.99 -25.21 -34.44
CA PRO A 491 13.78 -25.39 -35.65
C PRO A 491 15.24 -24.94 -35.51
N GLN A 492 15.54 -23.94 -34.69
CA GLN A 492 16.92 -23.51 -34.43
C GLN A 492 17.68 -24.55 -33.61
N ALA A 493 17.07 -25.11 -32.57
CA ALA A 493 17.63 -26.18 -31.78
C ALA A 493 17.99 -27.40 -32.63
N LEU A 494 17.08 -27.82 -33.53
CA LEU A 494 17.35 -28.91 -34.48
C LEU A 494 18.54 -28.59 -35.39
N LYS A 495 18.66 -27.35 -35.90
CA LYS A 495 19.83 -26.91 -36.69
C LYS A 495 21.13 -26.88 -35.89
N MET A 496 21.04 -26.69 -34.57
CA MET A 496 22.17 -26.75 -33.64
C MET A 496 22.55 -28.19 -33.26
N GLY A 497 21.84 -29.20 -33.79
CA GLY A 497 22.10 -30.62 -33.55
C GLY A 497 21.45 -31.16 -32.28
N ILE A 498 20.56 -30.40 -31.64
CA ILE A 498 19.76 -30.88 -30.51
C ILE A 498 18.72 -31.86 -31.06
N THR A 499 18.63 -33.03 -30.43
CA THR A 499 17.71 -34.09 -30.82
C THR A 499 16.27 -33.79 -30.39
N ARG A 500 15.31 -34.48 -31.02
CA ARG A 500 13.90 -34.32 -30.64
C ARG A 500 13.65 -34.84 -29.23
N GLU A 501 14.34 -35.89 -28.82
CA GLU A 501 14.28 -36.46 -27.49
C GLU A 501 14.74 -35.44 -26.43
N GLU A 502 15.83 -34.72 -26.68
CA GLU A 502 16.30 -33.65 -25.79
C GLU A 502 15.30 -32.49 -25.71
N ILE A 503 14.67 -32.12 -26.82
CA ILE A 503 13.64 -31.07 -26.85
C ILE A 503 12.40 -31.51 -26.07
N ASP A 504 11.97 -32.77 -26.21
CA ASP A 504 10.83 -33.32 -25.48
C ASP A 504 11.14 -33.42 -23.98
N GLU A 505 12.35 -33.80 -23.57
CA GLU A 505 12.77 -33.85 -22.16
C GLU A 505 12.76 -32.45 -21.51
N VAL A 506 13.23 -31.44 -22.23
CA VAL A 506 13.14 -30.03 -21.82
C VAL A 506 11.70 -29.57 -21.71
N ALA A 507 10.84 -29.97 -22.64
CA ALA A 507 9.41 -29.68 -22.56
C ALA A 507 8.75 -30.38 -21.37
N TRP A 508 9.16 -31.61 -21.03
CA TRP A 508 8.68 -32.32 -19.84
C TRP A 508 9.05 -31.61 -18.54
N MET A 509 10.24 -31.00 -18.46
CA MET A 509 10.60 -30.14 -17.35
C MET A 509 9.65 -28.94 -17.21
N ALA A 510 9.31 -28.29 -18.33
CA ALA A 510 8.30 -27.22 -18.33
C ALA A 510 6.90 -27.74 -17.94
N ILE A 511 6.53 -28.95 -18.35
CA ILE A 511 5.26 -29.59 -18.00
C ILE A 511 5.20 -29.97 -16.51
N ALA A 512 6.30 -30.45 -15.93
CA ALA A 512 6.37 -30.75 -14.50
C ALA A 512 6.10 -29.50 -13.64
N MET A 513 6.59 -28.34 -14.08
CA MET A 513 6.37 -27.06 -13.40
C MET A 513 5.01 -26.43 -13.74
N GLY A 514 4.54 -26.59 -14.98
CA GLY A 514 3.35 -25.92 -15.51
C GLY A 514 2.07 -26.75 -15.52
N GLY A 515 2.16 -28.04 -15.20
CA GLY A 515 1.05 -28.98 -15.11
C GLY A 515 0.32 -29.25 -16.43
N ALA A 516 -0.91 -29.78 -16.31
CA ALA A 516 -1.73 -30.20 -17.45
C ALA A 516 -1.93 -29.14 -18.56
N PRO A 517 -2.09 -27.83 -18.27
CA PRO A 517 -2.22 -26.82 -19.32
C PRO A 517 -0.99 -26.69 -20.22
N VAL A 518 0.22 -26.83 -19.65
CA VAL A 518 1.47 -26.78 -20.41
C VAL A 518 1.66 -28.07 -21.21
N MET A 519 1.25 -29.21 -20.67
CA MET A 519 1.21 -30.48 -21.39
C MET A 519 0.30 -30.42 -22.62
N MET A 520 -0.91 -29.87 -22.46
CA MET A 520 -1.85 -29.72 -23.58
C MET A 520 -1.31 -28.80 -24.67
N PHE A 521 -0.68 -27.69 -24.28
CA PHE A 521 -0.04 -26.77 -25.21
C PHE A 521 1.11 -27.45 -25.97
N TRP A 522 2.02 -28.13 -25.26
CA TRP A 522 3.11 -28.86 -25.90
C TRP A 522 2.59 -29.94 -26.85
N ASN A 523 1.61 -30.73 -26.44
CA ASN A 523 1.00 -31.74 -27.32
C ASN A 523 0.38 -31.14 -28.59
N GLN A 524 -0.14 -29.92 -28.53
CA GLN A 524 -0.69 -29.23 -29.70
C GLN A 524 0.40 -28.76 -30.66
N GLU A 525 1.50 -28.18 -30.14
CA GLU A 525 2.59 -27.64 -30.97
C GLU A 525 3.60 -28.72 -31.41
N ALA A 526 3.86 -29.72 -30.58
CA ALA A 526 4.69 -30.89 -30.88
C ALA A 526 4.26 -31.60 -32.17
N ASN A 527 2.95 -31.66 -32.41
CA ASN A 527 2.34 -32.25 -33.61
C ASN A 527 2.43 -31.38 -34.87
N ARG A 528 2.83 -30.11 -34.72
CA ARG A 528 2.96 -29.13 -35.80
C ARG A 528 4.41 -28.89 -36.22
N ILE A 529 5.36 -29.42 -35.46
CA ILE A 529 6.79 -29.39 -35.78
C ILE A 529 7.06 -30.47 -36.84
N PRO A 530 7.76 -30.16 -37.95
CA PRO A 530 8.09 -31.13 -38.99
C PRO A 530 8.78 -32.37 -38.41
N GLN A 531 8.35 -33.56 -38.83
CA GLN A 531 9.06 -34.80 -38.56
C GLN A 531 10.07 -35.00 -39.69
N GLU A 532 11.35 -34.74 -39.44
CA GLU A 532 12.45 -35.24 -40.27
C GLU A 532 13.13 -36.41 -39.56
#